data_AF-A0A430H3E6-F1
#
_entry.id   AF-A0A430H3E6-F1
#
_cell.length_a   1.000
_cell.length_b   1.000
_cell.length_c   1.000
_cell.angle_alpha   90.00
_cell.angle_beta   90.00
_cell.angle_gamma   90.00
#
_symmetry.space_group_name_H-M   'P 1'
#
loop_
_entity.id
_entity.type
_entity.pdbx_description
1 polymer ?
#
loop_
_entity_poly.entity_id
_entity_poly.type
_entity_poly.pdbx_seq_one_letter_code
_entity_poly.pdbx_strand_id
1 'polypeptide(L)'
;MTGNRLHPARAALAALMVLAPLACAAESSFGTGSATARVRLVVVVPPVFQVLRATQTAGGYDYLVWTNMKSITIGGREYRFARPGENTVHVPTAPPGAWVVHGL
;
A
#
# COMPACT_ATOMS: atom_id res chain seq x y z
N MET A 1 45.09 76.37 1.30
CA MET A 1 43.65 76.03 1.21
C MET A 1 43.51 74.52 1.18
N THR A 2 43.24 73.86 2.31
CA THR A 2 43.01 72.40 2.39
C THR A 2 41.74 72.17 3.19
N GLY A 3 40.62 72.06 2.47
CA GLY A 3 39.29 71.85 3.02
C GLY A 3 39.00 70.37 3.30
N ASN A 4 38.47 70.12 4.49
CA ASN A 4 38.18 68.83 5.10
C ASN A 4 37.05 68.06 4.35
N ARG A 5 37.40 67.08 3.50
CA ARG A 5 36.44 66.28 2.69
C ARG A 5 35.94 64.98 3.36
N LEU A 6 36.22 64.76 4.64
CA LEU A 6 35.96 63.49 5.34
C LEU A 6 34.59 63.40 6.04
N HIS A 7 33.83 64.50 6.14
CA HIS A 7 32.53 64.51 6.80
C HIS A 7 31.37 63.81 6.05
N PRO A 8 31.21 63.90 4.72
CA PRO A 8 30.05 63.30 4.05
C PRO A 8 30.09 61.77 4.04
N ALA A 9 31.29 61.17 4.01
CA ALA A 9 31.46 59.71 4.01
C ALA A 9 31.03 59.06 5.33
N ARG A 10 31.28 59.71 6.48
CA ARG A 10 30.84 59.23 7.80
C ARG A 10 29.32 59.30 7.98
N ALA A 11 28.69 60.35 7.44
CA ALA A 11 27.23 60.53 7.51
C ALA A 11 26.49 59.47 6.66
N ALA A 12 27.01 59.15 5.47
CA ALA A 12 26.45 58.11 4.62
C ALA A 12 26.54 56.71 5.24
N LEU A 13 27.65 56.39 5.91
CA LEU A 13 27.85 55.10 6.57
C LEU A 13 26.97 54.94 7.82
N ALA A 14 26.74 56.03 8.56
CA ALA A 14 25.81 56.04 9.68
C ALA A 14 24.36 55.85 9.22
N ALA A 15 23.96 56.49 8.10
CA ALA A 15 22.64 56.30 7.51
C ALA A 15 22.41 54.85 7.03
N LEU A 16 23.42 54.22 6.43
CA LEU A 16 23.37 52.81 6.02
C LEU A 16 23.26 51.84 7.21
N MET A 17 23.93 52.13 8.33
CA MET A 17 23.85 51.31 9.55
C MET A 17 22.49 51.42 10.27
N VAL A 18 21.83 52.58 10.21
CA VAL A 18 20.49 52.79 10.79
C VAL A 18 19.40 52.08 9.98
N LEU A 19 19.58 51.90 8.67
CA LEU A 19 18.62 51.20 7.80
C LEU A 19 18.83 49.68 7.72
N ALA A 20 19.96 49.16 8.19
CA ALA A 20 20.24 47.72 8.18
C ALA A 20 19.26 46.82 8.98
N PRO A 21 18.74 47.22 10.17
CA PRO A 21 17.86 46.33 10.95
C PRO A 21 16.44 46.25 10.39
N LEU A 22 16.06 47.16 9.48
CA LEU A 22 14.75 47.15 8.81
C LEU A 22 14.68 46.13 7.66
N ALA A 23 15.82 45.66 7.15
CA ALA A 23 15.88 44.66 6.08
C ALA A 23 15.82 43.21 6.57
N CYS A 24 15.89 42.99 7.89
CA CYS A 24 15.91 41.65 8.52
C CYS A 24 14.62 41.31 9.27
N ALA A 25 13.49 41.92 8.93
CA ALA A 25 12.18 41.40 9.29
C ALA A 25 11.75 40.33 8.27
N ALA A 26 12.53 39.25 8.16
CA ALA A 26 11.99 38.00 7.63
C ALA A 26 11.12 37.41 8.74
N GLU A 27 9.88 37.88 8.84
CA GLU A 27 8.87 37.22 9.65
C GLU A 27 8.80 35.76 9.20
N SER A 28 9.30 34.85 10.04
CA SER A 28 8.91 33.45 9.93
C SER A 28 7.41 33.43 10.17
N SER A 29 6.62 33.44 9.10
CA SER A 29 5.18 33.23 9.21
C SER A 29 4.98 31.85 9.81
N PHE A 30 4.71 31.78 11.12
CA PHE A 30 4.13 30.60 11.73
C PHE A 30 2.65 30.56 11.33
N GLY A 31 2.41 30.28 10.06
CA GLY A 31 1.09 29.93 9.56
C GLY A 31 0.87 28.44 9.80
N THR A 32 -0.34 28.07 10.16
CA THR A 32 -0.87 26.71 9.99
C THR A 32 -0.97 26.40 8.50
N GLY A 33 0.18 26.29 7.83
CA GLY A 33 0.27 25.68 6.53
C GLY A 33 -0.13 24.22 6.71
N SER A 34 -1.35 23.89 6.32
CA SER A 34 -1.81 22.50 6.26
C SER A 34 -0.90 21.74 5.27
N ALA A 35 0.14 21.11 5.79
CA ALA A 35 0.94 20.16 5.05
C ALA A 35 0.10 18.90 4.89
N THR A 36 -0.52 18.73 3.73
CA THR A 36 -1.26 17.52 3.40
C THR A 36 -0.26 16.41 3.08
N ALA A 37 0.06 15.59 4.08
CA ALA A 37 0.80 14.35 3.86
C ALA A 37 -0.14 13.30 3.24
N ARG A 38 0.24 12.72 2.11
CA ARG A 38 -0.48 11.59 1.50
C ARG A 38 0.16 10.29 1.96
N VAL A 39 -0.56 9.53 2.78
CA VAL A 39 -0.16 8.17 3.18
C VAL A 39 -0.89 7.16 2.30
N ARG A 40 -0.14 6.26 1.66
CA ARG A 40 -0.70 5.12 0.92
C ARG A 40 -0.45 3.85 1.71
N LEU A 41 -1.51 3.20 2.17
CA LEU A 41 -1.46 1.88 2.79
C LEU A 41 -1.89 0.83 1.75
N VAL A 42 -1.11 -0.23 1.59
CA VAL A 42 -1.47 -1.37 0.72
C VAL A 42 -1.42 -2.63 1.57
N VAL A 43 -2.53 -3.37 1.60
CA VAL A 43 -2.62 -4.67 2.26
C VAL A 43 -2.73 -5.74 1.19
N VAL A 44 -1.79 -6.69 1.20
CA VAL A 44 -1.80 -7.83 0.28
C VAL A 44 -2.23 -9.07 1.08
N VAL A 45 -3.34 -9.67 0.68
CA VAL A 45 -3.83 -10.92 1.28
C VAL A 45 -3.51 -12.06 0.30
N PRO A 46 -2.63 -13.01 0.66
CA PRO A 46 -2.29 -14.11 -0.23
C PRO A 46 -3.46 -15.09 -0.38
N PRO A 47 -3.55 -15.82 -1.51
CA PRO A 47 -4.49 -16.94 -1.65
C PRO A 47 -4.30 -18.01 -0.57
N VAL A 48 -5.39 -18.46 0.02
CA VAL A 48 -5.42 -19.54 1.03
C VAL A 48 -6.49 -20.56 0.64
N PHE A 49 -6.13 -21.83 0.74
CA PHE A 49 -7.01 -22.97 0.53
C PHE A 49 -6.66 -24.07 1.54
N GLN A 50 -7.66 -24.59 2.24
CA GLN A 50 -7.52 -25.66 3.22
C GLN A 50 -8.66 -26.67 3.08
N VAL A 51 -8.35 -27.95 3.23
CA VAL A 51 -9.33 -29.02 3.32
C VAL A 51 -9.59 -29.29 4.81
N LEU A 52 -10.81 -29.03 5.25
CA LEU A 52 -11.25 -29.23 6.64
C LEU A 52 -11.74 -30.66 6.90
N ARG A 53 -12.41 -31.25 5.89
CA ARG A 53 -12.92 -32.63 5.95
C ARG A 53 -12.97 -33.22 4.55
N ALA A 54 -12.74 -34.53 4.46
CA ALA A 54 -13.00 -35.32 3.27
C ALA A 54 -13.99 -36.43 3.61
N THR A 55 -15.09 -36.50 2.87
CA THR A 55 -16.13 -37.52 3.02
C THR A 55 -16.22 -38.30 1.72
N GLN A 56 -15.99 -39.61 1.77
CA GLN A 56 -16.16 -40.46 0.60
C GLN A 56 -17.64 -40.63 0.27
N THR A 57 -17.99 -40.55 -1.02
CA THR A 57 -19.34 -40.77 -1.55
C THR A 57 -19.30 -41.84 -2.64
N ALA A 58 -20.46 -42.34 -3.06
CA ALA A 58 -20.55 -43.32 -4.14
C ALA A 58 -19.96 -42.81 -5.47
N GLY A 59 -19.91 -41.49 -5.67
CA GLY A 59 -19.42 -40.86 -6.91
C GLY A 59 -18.04 -40.20 -6.79
N GLY A 60 -17.39 -40.24 -5.63
CA GLY A 60 -16.12 -39.54 -5.40
C GLY A 60 -15.94 -39.08 -3.97
N TYR A 61 -15.56 -37.82 -3.80
CA TYR A 61 -15.33 -37.20 -2.50
C TYR A 61 -16.05 -35.86 -2.38
N ASP A 62 -16.69 -35.65 -1.23
CA ASP A 62 -17.14 -34.35 -0.78
C ASP A 62 -16.09 -33.76 0.16
N TYR A 63 -15.46 -32.67 -0.25
CA TYR A 63 -14.52 -31.93 0.57
C TYR A 63 -15.21 -30.73 1.21
N LEU A 64 -15.14 -30.62 2.52
CA LEU A 64 -15.37 -29.35 3.20
C LEU A 64 -14.07 -28.55 3.15
N VAL A 65 -14.11 -27.38 2.54
CA VAL A 65 -12.93 -26.55 2.32
C VAL A 65 -13.12 -25.16 2.88
N TRP A 66 -12.03 -24.54 3.32
CA TRP A 66 -11.98 -23.12 3.62
C TRP A 66 -11.07 -22.41 2.62
N THR A 67 -11.55 -21.33 2.01
CA THR A 67 -10.73 -20.53 1.09
C THR A 67 -11.10 -19.06 1.10
N ASN A 68 -10.11 -18.18 1.00
CA ASN A 68 -10.35 -16.75 0.82
C ASN A 68 -10.55 -16.36 -0.67
N MET A 69 -10.55 -17.33 -1.59
CA MET A 69 -10.75 -17.14 -3.02
C MET A 69 -12.22 -17.36 -3.43
N LYS A 70 -12.63 -16.80 -4.57
CA LYS A 70 -13.96 -17.06 -5.17
C LYS A 70 -14.03 -18.36 -5.96
N SER A 71 -12.89 -18.94 -6.31
CA SER A 71 -12.82 -20.23 -6.98
C SER A 71 -11.51 -20.94 -6.70
N ILE A 72 -11.50 -22.25 -6.92
CA ILE A 72 -10.32 -23.12 -6.87
C ILE A 72 -10.35 -24.07 -8.07
N THR A 73 -9.20 -24.62 -8.41
CA THR A 73 -9.10 -25.66 -9.45
C THR A 73 -8.66 -26.97 -8.82
N ILE A 74 -9.43 -28.04 -9.03
CA ILE A 74 -9.09 -29.40 -8.60
C ILE A 74 -9.22 -30.31 -9.82
N GLY A 75 -8.14 -31.04 -10.15
CA GLY A 75 -8.12 -31.94 -11.30
C GLY A 75 -8.45 -31.26 -12.63
N GLY A 76 -8.03 -29.99 -12.81
CA GLY A 76 -8.32 -29.20 -14.01
C GLY A 76 -9.75 -28.64 -14.11
N ARG A 77 -10.62 -28.92 -13.14
CA ARG A 77 -11.98 -28.36 -13.07
C ARG A 77 -12.02 -27.19 -12.10
N GLU A 78 -12.57 -26.06 -12.56
CA GLU A 78 -12.82 -24.90 -11.72
C GLU A 78 -14.09 -25.12 -10.88
N TYR A 79 -14.00 -24.87 -9.58
CA TYR A 79 -15.10 -24.84 -8.64
C TYR A 79 -15.27 -23.42 -8.14
N ARG A 80 -16.43 -22.82 -8.41
CA ARG A 80 -16.76 -21.44 -8.03
C ARG A 80 -17.65 -21.42 -6.80
N PHE A 81 -17.42 -20.44 -5.93
CA PHE A 81 -18.12 -20.26 -4.68
C PHE A 81 -18.94 -18.96 -4.70
N ALA A 82 -20.10 -18.98 -4.06
CA ALA A 82 -20.90 -17.78 -3.87
C ALA A 82 -20.16 -16.75 -2.99
N ARG A 83 -19.38 -17.23 -2.01
CA ARG A 83 -18.59 -16.41 -1.10
C ARG A 83 -17.30 -17.12 -0.66
N PRO A 84 -16.24 -16.37 -0.35
CA PRO A 84 -15.10 -16.89 0.39
C PRO A 84 -15.51 -17.43 1.76
N GLY A 85 -14.73 -18.38 2.28
CA GLY A 85 -14.93 -19.05 3.55
C GLY A 85 -15.13 -20.55 3.35
N GLU A 86 -15.98 -21.12 4.20
CA GLU A 86 -16.30 -22.55 4.18
C GLU A 86 -17.28 -22.89 3.06
N ASN A 87 -16.92 -23.88 2.23
CA ASN A 87 -17.73 -24.38 1.13
C ASN A 87 -17.56 -25.91 1.01
N THR A 88 -18.59 -26.59 0.48
CA THR A 88 -18.51 -28.02 0.12
C THR A 88 -18.21 -28.15 -1.37
N VAL A 89 -17.22 -28.97 -1.71
CA VAL A 89 -16.81 -29.26 -3.09
C VAL A 89 -16.92 -30.75 -3.36
N HIS A 90 -17.81 -31.11 -4.29
CA HIS A 90 -17.90 -32.48 -4.79
C HIS A 90 -16.89 -32.69 -5.91
N VAL A 91 -15.92 -33.58 -5.69
CA VAL A 91 -14.93 -34.00 -6.68
C VAL A 91 -15.27 -35.42 -7.13
N PRO A 92 -15.68 -35.62 -8.40
CA PRO A 92 -16.01 -36.94 -8.89
C PRO A 92 -14.77 -37.82 -8.99
N THR A 93 -14.94 -39.13 -8.78
CA THR A 93 -13.89 -40.11 -9.09
C THR A 93 -13.52 -40.00 -10.56
N ALA A 94 -12.23 -40.10 -10.86
CA ALA A 94 -11.76 -40.13 -12.24
C ALA A 94 -12.48 -41.26 -13.01
N PRO A 95 -12.94 -41.03 -14.25
CA PRO A 95 -13.55 -42.08 -15.05
C PRO A 95 -12.63 -43.31 -15.15
N PRO A 96 -13.19 -44.53 -15.26
CA PRO A 96 -12.39 -45.73 -15.48
C PRO A 96 -11.45 -45.53 -16.69
N GLY A 97 -10.14 -45.67 -16.48
CA GLY A 97 -9.12 -45.45 -17.51
C GLY A 97 -8.51 -44.04 -17.56
N ALA A 98 -8.94 -43.11 -16.72
CA ALA A 98 -8.28 -41.82 -16.55
C ALA A 98 -7.09 -41.95 -15.59
N TRP A 99 -5.90 -41.58 -16.06
CA TRP A 99 -4.66 -41.62 -15.29
C TRP A 99 -4.44 -40.28 -14.60
N VAL A 100 -4.29 -40.29 -13.28
CA VAL A 100 -3.88 -39.10 -12.53
C VAL A 100 -2.35 -39.07 -12.52
N VAL A 101 -1.75 -38.15 -13.26
CA VAL A 101 -0.30 -37.91 -13.20
C VAL A 101 -0.02 -37.10 -11.94
N HIS A 102 0.50 -37.78 -10.92
CA HIS A 102 1.09 -37.10 -9.77
C HIS A 102 2.46 -36.55 -10.19
N GLY A 103 2.58 -35.24 -10.37
CA GLY A 103 3.87 -34.59 -10.52
C GLY A 103 4.67 -34.74 -9.22
N LEU A 104 5.89 -35.27 -9.33
CA LEU A 104 6.86 -35.45 -8.24
C LEU A 104 7.28 -34.10 -7.62
#